data_AF-A0A849EUK9-F1
#
_entry.id   AF-A0A849EUK9-F1
#
_cell.length_a   1.000
_cell.length_b   1.000
_cell.length_c   1.000
_cell.angle_alpha   90.00
_cell.angle_beta   90.00
_cell.angle_gamma   90.00
#
_symmetry.space_group_name_H-M   'P 1'
#
loop_
_entity.id
_entity.type
_entity.pdbx_description
1 polymer ?
#
loop_
_entity_poly.entity_id
_entity_poly.type
_entity_poly.pdbx_seq_one_letter_code
_entity_poly.pdbx_strand_id
1 'polypeptide(L)' 'DTLPFGHFLEIEGSEAAIRKAAEVLGLDWKHRILMNYLALFEVVKKAAGLPFEQVTFDLFRNHPATIRPYLDECRGTG' A
#
# COMPACT_ATOMS: atom_id res chain seq x y z
N ASP A 1 0.66 -15.13 -3.05
CA ASP A 1 1.85 -15.04 -3.92
C ASP A 1 3.12 -14.71 -3.17
N THR A 2 4.26 -14.98 -3.80
CA THR A 2 5.57 -14.55 -3.30
C THR A 2 6.21 -13.73 -4.40
N LEU A 3 6.51 -12.46 -4.11
CA LEU A 3 7.22 -11.54 -4.98
C LEU A 3 8.65 -11.36 -4.44
N PRO A 4 9.58 -10.80 -5.24
CA PRO A 4 10.95 -10.55 -4.79
C PRO A 4 11.07 -9.70 -3.51
N PHE A 5 9.99 -9.02 -3.14
CA PHE A 5 9.89 -8.11 -1.99
C PHE A 5 8.94 -8.60 -0.88
N GLY A 6 8.48 -9.86 -0.93
CA GLY A 6 7.79 -10.50 0.20
C GLY A 6 6.65 -11.45 -0.18
N HIS A 7 5.91 -11.88 0.84
CA HIS A 7 4.69 -12.67 0.66
C HIS A 7 3.48 -11.76 0.56
N PHE A 8 2.63 -12.05 -0.42
CA PHE A 8 1.41 -11.32 -0.73
C PHE A 8 0.23 -12.26 -0.58
N LEU A 9 -0.85 -11.72 -0.02
CA LEU A 9 -2.14 -12.38 0.07
C LEU A 9 -3.17 -11.44 -0.55
N GLU A 10 -4.03 -11.99 -1.40
CA GLU A 10 -5.15 -11.28 -2.00
C GLU A 10 -6.46 -11.93 -1.53
N ILE A 11 -7.46 -11.09 -1.26
CA ILE A 11 -8.81 -11.52 -0.91
C ILE A 11 -9.75 -10.91 -1.95
N GLU A 12 -10.42 -11.76 -2.71
CA GLU A 12 -11.33 -11.35 -3.79
C GLU A 12 -12.77 -11.78 -3.49
N GLY A 13 -13.73 -11.00 -3.99
CA GLY A 13 -15.16 -11.27 -3.83
C GLY A 13 -15.99 -10.01 -3.63
N SER A 14 -17.22 -10.17 -3.15
CA SER A 14 -18.04 -9.04 -2.74
C SER A 14 -17.44 -8.37 -1.49
N GLU A 15 -17.73 -7.09 -1.26
CA GLU A 15 -17.23 -6.35 -0.09
C GLU A 15 -17.56 -7.08 1.22
N ALA A 16 -18.78 -7.62 1.34
CA ALA A 16 -19.20 -8.38 2.52
C ALA A 16 -18.36 -9.65 2.74
N ALA A 17 -18.02 -10.37 1.66
CA ALA A 17 -17.18 -11.55 1.73
C ALA A 17 -15.72 -11.20 2.09
N ILE A 18 -15.18 -10.13 1.50
CA ILE A 18 -13.83 -9.64 1.79
C ILE A 18 -13.71 -9.22 3.26
N ARG A 19 -14.68 -8.47 3.79
CA ARG A 19 -14.72 -8.05 5.20
C ARG A 19 -14.74 -9.26 6.15
N LYS A 20 -15.60 -10.23 5.87
CA LYS A 20 -15.69 -11.47 6.66
C LYS A 20 -14.39 -12.26 6.62
N ALA A 21 -13.76 -12.39 5.45
CA ALA A 21 -12.48 -13.08 5.32
C ALA A 21 -11.36 -12.37 6.09
N ALA A 22 -11.28 -11.03 6.01
CA ALA A 22 -10.32 -10.24 6.77
C ALA A 22 -10.47 -10.44 8.29
N GLU A 23 -11.71 -10.45 8.79
CA GLU A 23 -12.02 -10.73 10.20
C GLU A 23 -11.54 -12.13 10.62
N VAL A 24 -11.86 -13.17 9.84
CA VAL A 24 -11.45 -14.56 10.13
C VAL A 24 -9.92 -14.71 10.14
N LEU A 25 -9.23 -13.96 9.27
CA LEU A 25 -7.76 -13.96 9.19
C LEU A 25 -7.09 -13.06 10.23
N GLY A 26 -7.86 -12.36 11.07
CA GLY A 26 -7.32 -11.43 12.08
C GLY A 26 -6.69 -10.17 11.49
N LEU A 27 -7.06 -9.80 10.25
CA LEU A 27 -6.59 -8.58 9.59
C LEU A 27 -7.45 -7.39 10.04
N ASP A 28 -6.81 -6.36 10.59
CA ASP A 28 -7.52 -5.17 11.07
C ASP A 28 -8.09 -4.35 9.90
N TRP A 29 -9.40 -4.47 9.71
CA TRP A 29 -10.13 -3.77 8.65
C TRP A 29 -10.02 -2.25 8.73
N LYS A 30 -9.97 -1.67 9.93
CA LYS A 30 -9.88 -0.20 10.12
C LYS A 30 -8.49 0.31 9.74
N HIS A 31 -7.48 -0.55 9.85
CA HIS A 31 -6.11 -0.27 9.46
C HIS A 31 -5.81 -0.66 8.00
N ARG A 32 -6.80 -0.65 7.10
CA ARG A 32 -6.57 -0.82 5.66
C ARG A 32 -6.11 0.48 4.99
N ILE A 33 -5.27 0.34 3.97
CA ILE A 33 -4.88 1.43 3.06
C ILE A 33 -5.93 1.48 1.95
N LEU A 34 -6.55 2.65 1.75
CA LEU A 34 -7.56 2.85 0.69
C LEU A 34 -6.97 3.51 -0.56
N MET A 35 -5.81 4.14 -0.42
CA MET A 35 -5.10 4.72 -1.55
C MET A 35 -4.64 3.61 -2.51
N ASN A 36 -4.87 3.84 -3.80
CA ASN A 36 -4.27 3.00 -4.84
C ASN A 36 -2.76 3.25 -4.94
N TYR A 37 -2.06 2.40 -5.70
CA TYR A 37 -0.61 2.49 -5.86
C TYR A 37 -0.10 3.85 -6.37
N LEU A 38 -0.83 4.51 -7.27
CA LEU A 38 -0.43 5.82 -7.80
C LEU A 38 -0.54 6.92 -6.73
N ALA A 39 -1.62 6.92 -5.95
CA ALA A 39 -1.79 7.86 -4.85
C ALA A 39 -0.72 7.65 -3.77
N LEU A 40 -0.40 6.41 -3.42
CA LEU A 40 0.70 6.09 -2.51
C LEU A 40 2.04 6.60 -3.04
N PHE A 41 2.29 6.42 -4.33
CA PHE A 41 3.52 6.88 -4.96
C PHE A 41 3.66 8.41 -4.89
N GLU A 42 2.60 9.17 -5.17
CA GLU A 42 2.63 10.63 -5.09
C GLU A 42 2.95 11.15 -3.68
N VAL A 43 2.41 10.50 -2.64
CA VAL A 43 2.76 10.82 -1.23
C VAL A 43 4.26 10.65 -1.00
N VAL A 44 4.82 9.49 -1.40
CA VAL A 44 6.26 9.21 -1.25
C VAL A 44 7.10 10.17 -2.08
N LYS A 45 6.72 10.42 -3.34
CA LYS A 45 7.43 11.30 -4.27
C LYS A 45 7.56 12.70 -3.70
N LYS A 46 6.46 13.28 -3.20
CA LYS A 46 6.46 14.60 -2.57
C LYS A 46 7.28 14.61 -1.28
N ALA A 47 7.14 13.60 -0.44
CA ALA A 47 7.82 13.54 0.84
C ALA A 47 9.35 13.36 0.71
N ALA A 48 9.80 12.53 -0.23
CA ALA A 48 11.21 12.22 -0.45
C ALA A 48 11.87 13.08 -1.54
N GLY A 49 11.14 14.01 -2.17
CA GLY A 49 11.65 14.88 -3.23
C GLY A 49 12.14 14.10 -4.45
N LEU A 50 11.45 13.01 -4.81
CA LEU A 50 11.89 12.12 -5.88
C LEU A 50 11.74 12.79 -7.24
N PRO A 51 12.77 12.75 -8.10
CA PRO A 51 12.80 13.51 -9.36
C PRO A 51 12.07 12.83 -10.53
N PHE A 52 11.41 11.69 -10.28
CA PHE A 52 10.85 10.85 -11.34
C PHE A 52 9.32 10.84 -11.34
N GLU A 53 8.75 10.80 -12.56
CA GLU A 53 7.30 10.82 -12.81
C GLU A 53 6.69 9.42 -12.95
N GLN A 54 7.52 8.40 -13.15
CA GLN A 54 7.06 7.03 -13.36
C GLN A 54 7.40 6.17 -12.14
N VAL A 55 6.47 5.33 -11.71
CA VAL A 55 6.70 4.37 -10.63
C VAL A 55 7.21 3.06 -11.24
N THR A 56 8.54 2.91 -11.29
CA THR A 56 9.18 1.62 -11.64
C THR A 56 10.11 1.22 -10.51
N PHE A 57 10.19 -0.08 -10.22
CA PHE A 57 11.07 -0.58 -9.16
C PHE A 57 12.53 -0.19 -9.37
N ASP A 58 12.96 -0.12 -10.64
CA ASP A 58 14.32 0.21 -11.05
C ASP A 58 14.77 1.61 -10.59
N LEU A 59 13.85 2.58 -10.57
CA LEU A 59 14.13 3.95 -10.13
C LEU A 59 14.37 4.06 -8.62
N PHE A 60 13.90 3.09 -7.83
CA PHE A 60 14.09 3.08 -6.37
C PHE A 60 15.41 2.43 -5.92
N ARG A 61 16.19 1.80 -6.82
CA ARG A 61 17.44 1.11 -6.45
C ARG A 61 18.41 2.00 -5.67
N ASN A 62 18.48 3.28 -6.01
CA ASN A 62 19.37 4.26 -5.38
C ASN A 62 18.61 5.35 -4.59
N HIS A 63 17.29 5.21 -4.48
CA HIS A 63 16.41 6.18 -3.81
C HIS A 63 15.54 5.44 -2.78
N PRO A 64 16.12 5.01 -1.64
CA PRO A 64 15.35 4.35 -0.61
C PRO A 64 14.28 5.33 -0.10
N ALA A 65 13.03 4.90 -0.18
CA ALA A 65 11.89 5.68 0.27
C ALA A 65 10.91 4.77 1.02
N THR A 66 10.18 5.34 1.97
CA THR A 66 9.23 4.59 2.80
C THR A 66 7.96 5.38 3.01
N ILE A 67 6.83 4.69 2.93
CA ILE A 67 5.51 5.25 3.25
C ILE A 67 5.22 5.20 4.76
N ARG A 68 6.04 4.51 5.57
CA ARG A 68 5.77 4.26 7.00
C ARG A 68 5.39 5.52 7.79
N PRO A 69 6.06 6.68 7.65
CA PRO A 69 5.72 7.90 8.37
C PRO A 69 4.37 8.52 7.96
N TYR A 70 3.83 8.12 6.80
CA TYR A 70 2.65 8.71 6.17
C TYR A 70 1.46 7.74 6.14
N LEU A 71 1.57 6.58 6.80
CA LEU A 71 0.51 5.55 6.75
C LEU A 71 -0.84 6.07 7.23
N ASP A 72 -0.87 6.99 8.19
CA ASP A 72 -2.12 7.54 8.72
C ASP A 72 -2.85 8.40 7.67
N GLU A 73 -2.11 9.09 6.79
CA GLU A 73 -2.67 9.80 5.63
C GLU A 73 -3.22 8.84 4.58
N CYS A 74 -2.62 7.66 4.44
CA CYS A 74 -2.99 6.66 3.44
C CYS A 74 -4.16 5.75 3.85
N ARG A 75 -4.51 5.76 5.14
CA ARG A 75 -5.62 4.99 5.70
C ARG A 75 -6.95 5.71 5.47
N GLY A 76 -8.01 4.92 5.36
CA GLY A 76 -9.36 5.47 5.39
C GLY A 76 -9.78 5.84 6.80
N THR A 77 -10.47 6.97 6.96
CA THR A 77 -11.23 7.29 8.18
C THR A 77 -12.59 6.58 8.17
N GLY A 78 -12.57 5.24 8.24
CA GLY A 78 -13.80 4.43 8.18
C GLY A 78 -13.69 3.10 8.90
#